data_AF-A0A1B2J6C2-F1
#
_entry.id   AF-A0A1B2J6C2-F1
#
_cell.length_a   1.000
_cell.length_b   1.000
_cell.length_c   1.000
_cell.angle_alpha   90.00
_cell.angle_beta   90.00
_cell.angle_gamma   90.00
#
_symmetry.space_group_name_H-M   'P 1'
#
loop_
_entity.id
_entity.type
_entity.pdbx_description
1 polymer ?
#
loop_
_entity_poly.entity_id
_entity_poly.type
_entity_poly.pdbx_seq_one_letter_code
_entity_poly.pdbx_strand_id
1 'polypeptide(L)'
;MGKKHKFVIYKINDSKTEIIVDKISSDESYDAFLEALPEDDSRYAVYDFQYEISSTEGKRSKIIFFTWSPETASVRSKMIYASSKDALRRALNGVSTDIQGTDFSDVAFESVLERVSRGAGSH
;
A
#
# COMPACT_ATOMS: atom_id res chain seq x y z
N MET A 1 -13.80 20.10 6.29
CA MET A 1 -12.84 19.83 5.21
C MET A 1 -11.75 18.93 5.78
N GLY A 2 -11.90 17.62 5.60
CA GLY A 2 -11.03 16.63 6.24
C GLY A 2 -9.63 16.68 5.64
N LYS A 3 -8.59 16.59 6.49
CA LYS A 3 -7.21 16.45 6.03
C LYS A 3 -7.14 15.23 5.11
N LYS A 4 -6.82 15.43 3.84
CA LYS A 4 -6.66 14.35 2.87
C LYS A 4 -5.35 13.63 3.20
N HIS A 5 -5.43 12.39 3.68
CA HIS A 5 -4.25 11.57 3.95
C HIS A 5 -3.75 10.98 2.62
N LYS A 6 -2.43 11.03 2.40
CA LYS A 6 -1.80 10.44 1.21
C LYS A 6 -1.61 8.94 1.41
N PHE A 7 -1.17 8.54 2.60
CA PHE A 7 -1.05 7.13 2.94
C PHE A 7 -1.29 6.84 4.42
N VAL A 8 -1.71 5.62 4.69
CA VAL A 8 -1.85 5.04 6.03
C VAL A 8 -1.15 3.69 6.04
N ILE A 9 -0.27 3.46 7.01
CA ILE A 9 0.39 2.19 7.27
C ILE A 9 -0.26 1.56 8.49
N TYR A 10 -0.54 0.27 8.38
CA TYR A 10 -1.10 -0.56 9.44
C TYR A 10 -0.10 -1.65 9.83
N LYS A 11 -0.11 -2.00 11.11
CA LYS A 11 0.63 -3.14 11.65
C LYS A 11 -0.29 -4.00 12.50
N ILE A 12 0.13 -5.23 12.73
CA ILE A 12 -0.48 -6.07 13.75
C ILE A 12 0.20 -5.75 15.09
N ASN A 13 -0.60 -5.49 16.13
CA ASN A 13 -0.09 -5.15 17.46
C ASN A 13 0.81 -6.26 18.06
N ASP A 14 1.51 -5.96 19.15
CA ASP A 14 2.50 -6.88 19.72
C ASP A 14 1.88 -8.18 20.24
N SER A 15 0.63 -8.12 20.73
CA SER A 15 -0.14 -9.29 21.16
C SER A 15 -0.64 -10.16 19.99
N LYS A 16 -0.48 -9.70 18.74
CA LYS A 16 -0.93 -10.40 17.52
C LYS A 16 -2.44 -10.63 17.46
N THR A 17 -3.21 -9.70 18.01
CA THR A 17 -4.67 -9.80 18.12
C THR A 17 -5.42 -8.78 17.27
N GLU A 18 -4.80 -7.63 16.98
CA GLU A 18 -5.50 -6.52 16.31
C GLU A 18 -4.62 -5.86 15.25
N ILE A 19 -5.27 -5.34 14.21
CA ILE A 19 -4.65 -4.50 13.20
C ILE A 19 -4.83 -3.05 13.65
N ILE A 20 -3.73 -2.36 13.86
CA ILE A 20 -3.68 -0.98 14.35
C ILE A 20 -2.97 -0.07 13.33
N VAL A 21 -3.23 1.22 13.42
CA VAL A 21 -2.52 2.23 12.64
C VAL A 21 -1.09 2.37 13.16
N ASP A 22 -0.12 2.25 12.26
CA ASP A 22 1.30 2.48 12.54
C ASP A 22 1.71 3.92 12.17
N LYS A 23 1.26 4.40 11.00
CA LYS A 23 1.56 5.75 10.52
C LYS A 23 0.43 6.31 9.66
N ILE A 24 0.14 7.60 9.80
CA ILE A 24 -0.71 8.37 8.90
C ILE A 24 0.13 9.52 8.36
N SER A 25 0.13 9.72 7.04
CA SER A 25 0.87 10.80 6.40
C SER A 25 0.04 11.52 5.35
N SER A 26 0.25 12.81 5.22
CA SER A 26 -0.23 13.64 4.11
C SER A 26 0.90 14.07 3.17
N ASP A 27 2.11 13.53 3.34
CA ASP A 27 3.25 13.77 2.46
C ASP A 27 2.96 13.20 1.07
N GLU A 28 3.12 14.02 0.03
CA GLU A 28 2.87 13.62 -1.36
C GLU A 28 4.03 12.83 -1.98
N SER A 29 5.20 12.84 -1.36
CA SER A 29 6.38 12.11 -1.81
C SER A 29 6.16 10.60 -1.72
N TYR A 30 6.37 9.91 -2.85
CA TYR A 30 6.36 8.45 -2.87
C TYR A 30 7.53 7.86 -2.09
N ASP A 31 8.68 8.54 -2.10
CA ASP A 31 9.87 8.11 -1.35
C ASP A 31 9.59 8.14 0.15
N ALA A 32 8.86 9.13 0.66
CA ALA A 32 8.45 9.19 2.07
C ALA A 32 7.52 8.02 2.48
N PHE A 33 6.81 7.42 1.52
CA PHE A 33 6.06 6.19 1.72
C PHE A 33 6.99 4.97 1.74
N LEU A 34 7.93 4.87 0.79
CA LEU A 34 8.90 3.77 0.75
C LEU A 34 9.77 3.73 2.02
N GLU A 35 10.28 4.88 2.47
CA GLU A 35 11.06 5.02 3.71
C GLU A 35 10.27 4.62 4.97
N ALA A 36 8.95 4.61 4.90
CA ALA A 36 8.09 4.20 6.01
C ALA A 36 7.83 2.68 6.05
N LEU A 37 8.28 1.93 5.04
CA LEU A 37 8.20 0.46 5.02
C LEU A 37 9.46 -0.13 5.67
N PRO A 38 9.31 -1.00 6.69
CA PRO A 38 10.46 -1.57 7.39
C PRO A 38 11.15 -2.65 6.55
N GLU A 39 12.46 -2.78 6.68
CA GLU A 39 13.22 -3.82 5.96
C GLU A 39 13.01 -5.22 6.55
N ASP A 40 12.64 -5.36 7.82
CA ASP A 40 12.67 -6.63 8.56
C ASP A 40 11.32 -7.09 9.12
N ASP A 41 10.23 -6.41 8.77
CA ASP A 41 8.89 -6.75 9.23
C ASP A 41 7.81 -6.46 8.18
N SER A 42 6.64 -7.08 8.36
CA SER A 42 5.52 -6.92 7.45
C SER A 42 4.66 -5.71 7.81
N ARG A 43 4.00 -5.10 6.81
CA ARG A 43 3.03 -4.02 6.99
C ARG A 43 1.89 -4.16 5.99
N TYR A 44 0.75 -3.55 6.30
CA TYR A 44 -0.21 -3.20 5.26
C TYR A 44 -0.15 -1.70 5.02
N ALA A 45 -0.49 -1.25 3.83
CA ALA A 45 -0.69 0.17 3.59
C ALA A 45 -1.86 0.45 2.66
N VAL A 46 -2.44 1.62 2.81
CA VAL A 46 -3.37 2.21 1.86
C VAL A 46 -2.73 3.50 1.34
N TYR A 47 -2.65 3.65 0.03
CA TYR A 47 -2.02 4.80 -0.62
C TYR A 47 -2.97 5.39 -1.67
N ASP A 48 -3.15 6.71 -1.67
CA ASP A 48 -3.85 7.45 -2.73
C ASP A 48 -2.87 7.71 -3.89
N PHE A 49 -2.80 6.75 -4.83
CA PHE A 49 -1.84 6.75 -5.91
C PHE A 49 -2.32 7.63 -7.06
N GLN A 50 -1.61 8.75 -7.26
CA GLN A 50 -1.92 9.72 -8.30
C GLN A 50 -0.91 9.59 -9.43
N TYR A 51 -1.40 9.48 -10.65
CA TYR A 51 -0.58 9.33 -11.85
C TYR A 51 -1.19 10.07 -13.04
N GLU A 52 -0.35 10.41 -14.00
CA GLU A 52 -0.78 11.05 -15.26
C GLU A 52 -1.20 9.97 -16.25
N ILE A 53 -2.34 10.17 -16.93
CA ILE A 53 -2.82 9.25 -17.97
C ILE A 53 -2.09 9.56 -19.27
N SER A 54 -2.03 10.85 -19.61
CA SER A 54 -1.35 11.43 -20.75
C SER A 54 -1.21 12.94 -20.52
N SER A 55 -0.40 13.61 -21.35
CA SER A 55 -0.23 15.07 -21.29
C SER A 55 -1.53 15.86 -21.54
N THR A 56 -2.57 15.22 -22.10
CA THR A 56 -3.83 15.86 -22.47
C THR A 56 -5.01 15.44 -21.59
N GLU A 57 -4.97 14.25 -20.97
CA GLU A 57 -6.08 13.71 -20.16
C GLU A 57 -5.95 14.00 -18.66
N GLY A 58 -4.82 14.54 -18.22
CA GLY A 58 -4.59 14.97 -16.84
C GLY A 58 -4.29 13.82 -15.87
N LYS A 59 -4.60 14.03 -14.59
CA LYS A 59 -4.24 13.15 -13.48
C LYS A 59 -5.42 12.28 -13.04
N ARG A 60 -5.16 10.99 -12.79
CA ARG A 60 -6.08 10.08 -12.09
C ARG A 60 -5.54 9.73 -10.72
N SER A 61 -6.46 9.39 -9.81
CA SER A 61 -6.16 8.88 -8.48
C SER A 61 -6.81 7.51 -8.32
N LYS A 62 -6.08 6.55 -7.75
CA LYS A 62 -6.59 5.23 -7.39
C LYS A 62 -6.13 4.89 -5.97
N ILE A 63 -7.03 4.33 -5.18
CA ILE A 63 -6.68 3.82 -3.85
C ILE A 63 -6.05 2.44 -4.00
N ILE A 64 -4.81 2.31 -3.54
CA ILE A 64 -4.03 1.07 -3.63
C ILE A 64 -3.89 0.48 -2.25
N PHE A 65 -4.14 -0.83 -2.12
CA PHE A 65 -3.86 -1.59 -0.92
C PHE A 65 -2.57 -2.38 -1.09
N PHE A 66 -1.60 -2.16 -0.21
CA PHE A 66 -0.32 -2.85 -0.20
C PHE A 66 -0.28 -3.90 0.91
N THR A 67 0.23 -5.07 0.57
CA THR A 67 0.75 -6.05 1.53
C THR A 67 2.26 -6.08 1.40
N TRP A 68 2.95 -5.48 2.37
CA TRP A 68 4.42 -5.47 2.46
C TRP A 68 4.88 -6.63 3.33
N SER A 69 5.70 -7.51 2.76
CA SER A 69 6.18 -8.71 3.42
C SER A 69 7.61 -9.02 2.96
N PRO A 70 8.62 -8.25 3.42
CA PRO A 70 9.97 -8.33 2.89
C PRO A 70 10.58 -9.71 3.11
N GLU A 71 11.48 -10.14 2.23
CA GLU A 71 12.11 -11.46 2.34
C GLU A 71 12.82 -11.69 3.68
N THR A 72 13.38 -10.64 4.24
CA THR A 72 14.06 -10.55 5.53
C THR A 72 13.11 -10.63 6.74
N ALA A 73 11.80 -10.44 6.56
CA ALA A 73 10.85 -10.61 7.66
C ALA A 73 10.78 -12.06 8.17
N SER A 74 10.59 -12.22 9.47
CA SER A 74 10.46 -13.54 10.08
C SER A 74 9.28 -14.33 9.50
N VAL A 75 9.44 -15.65 9.33
CA VAL A 75 8.40 -16.55 8.82
C VAL A 75 7.08 -16.40 9.60
N ARG A 76 7.19 -16.26 10.93
CA ARG A 76 6.03 -16.06 11.80
C ARG A 76 5.30 -14.75 11.48
N SER A 77 6.04 -13.65 11.27
CA SER A 77 5.42 -12.37 10.90
C SER A 77 4.69 -12.50 9.56
N LYS A 78 5.37 -13.00 8.53
CA LYS A 78 4.76 -13.22 7.20
C LYS A 78 3.48 -14.04 7.26
N MET A 79 3.46 -15.11 8.06
CA MET A 79 2.28 -15.95 8.25
C MET A 79 1.10 -15.18 8.87
N ILE A 80 1.34 -14.43 9.95
CA ILE A 80 0.29 -13.70 10.66
C ILE A 80 -0.28 -12.57 9.78
N TYR A 81 0.58 -11.88 9.02
CA TYR A 81 0.13 -10.88 8.07
C TYR A 81 -0.59 -11.50 6.86
N ALA A 82 -0.19 -12.67 6.38
CA ALA A 82 -0.93 -13.36 5.33
C ALA A 82 -2.34 -13.76 5.79
N SER A 83 -2.47 -14.30 7.01
CA SER A 83 -3.76 -14.76 7.55
C SER A 83 -4.71 -13.62 7.92
N SER A 84 -4.18 -12.45 8.30
CA SER A 84 -4.99 -11.31 8.75
C SER A 84 -5.38 -10.35 7.62
N LYS A 85 -4.79 -10.51 6.41
CA LYS A 85 -4.97 -9.60 5.27
C LYS A 85 -6.44 -9.38 4.91
N ASP A 86 -7.19 -10.48 4.79
CA ASP A 86 -8.57 -10.44 4.31
C ASP A 86 -9.50 -9.65 5.23
N ALA A 87 -9.24 -9.65 6.54
CA ALA A 87 -10.02 -8.89 7.50
C ALA A 87 -9.89 -7.37 7.26
N LEU A 88 -8.66 -6.86 7.12
CA LEU A 88 -8.42 -5.45 6.79
C LEU A 88 -8.94 -5.12 5.40
N ARG A 89 -8.62 -5.95 4.41
CA ARG A 89 -8.99 -5.67 3.01
C ARG A 89 -10.49 -5.55 2.79
N ARG A 90 -11.30 -6.36 3.50
CA ARG A 90 -12.77 -6.29 3.47
C ARG A 90 -13.34 -5.07 4.21
N ALA A 91 -12.64 -4.58 5.23
CA ALA A 91 -13.05 -3.37 5.94
C ALA A 91 -12.79 -2.08 5.11
N LEU A 92 -11.91 -2.15 4.11
CA LEU A 92 -11.56 -1.04 3.24
C LEU A 92 -12.47 -0.97 2.00
N ASN A 93 -13.19 0.14 1.86
CA ASN A 93 -13.99 0.44 0.69
C ASN A 93 -13.21 1.30 -0.33
N GLY A 94 -13.48 1.12 -1.63
CA GLY A 94 -12.91 1.95 -2.69
C GLY A 94 -11.48 1.60 -3.12
N VAL A 95 -10.87 0.55 -2.56
CA VAL A 95 -9.59 0.02 -3.04
C VAL A 95 -9.74 -0.46 -4.48
N SER A 96 -8.96 0.16 -5.37
CA SER A 96 -8.98 -0.10 -6.81
C SER A 96 -8.03 -1.23 -7.22
N THR A 97 -6.93 -1.41 -6.49
CA THR A 97 -5.89 -2.39 -6.82
C THR A 97 -5.18 -2.87 -5.56
N ASP A 98 -4.87 -4.15 -5.54
CA ASP A 98 -4.10 -4.81 -4.48
C ASP A 98 -2.68 -5.10 -5.00
N ILE A 99 -1.66 -4.73 -4.23
CA ILE A 99 -0.25 -4.95 -4.56
C ILE A 99 0.41 -5.70 -3.41
N GLN A 100 1.15 -6.76 -3.75
CA GLN A 100 2.01 -7.47 -2.81
C GLN A 100 3.46 -7.12 -3.12
N GLY A 101 4.20 -6.73 -2.09
CA GLY A 101 5.63 -6.43 -2.17
C GLY A 101 6.43 -7.33 -1.25
N THR A 102 7.47 -7.94 -1.80
CA THR A 102 8.47 -8.76 -1.11
C THR A 102 9.85 -8.12 -1.10
N ASP A 103 10.06 -7.12 -1.95
CA ASP A 103 11.19 -6.20 -1.92
C ASP A 103 10.78 -4.81 -2.46
N PHE A 104 11.66 -3.81 -2.35
CA PHE A 104 11.36 -2.45 -2.77
C PHE A 104 11.14 -2.30 -4.28
N SER A 105 11.61 -3.23 -5.11
CA SER A 105 11.38 -3.20 -6.55
C SER A 105 9.93 -3.55 -6.91
N ASP A 106 9.28 -4.43 -6.14
CA ASP A 106 7.86 -4.76 -6.31
C ASP A 106 6.94 -3.56 -6.12
N VAL A 107 7.31 -2.69 -5.18
CA VAL A 107 6.55 -1.50 -4.76
C VAL A 107 7.16 -0.20 -5.26
N ALA A 108 8.15 -0.26 -6.14
CA ALA A 108 8.70 0.93 -6.78
C ALA A 108 7.61 1.67 -7.57
N PHE A 109 7.74 3.00 -7.69
CA PHE A 109 6.72 3.83 -8.32
C PHE A 109 6.35 3.32 -9.73
N GLU A 110 7.35 3.00 -10.56
CA GLU A 110 7.14 2.49 -11.92
C GLU A 110 6.44 1.12 -11.94
N SER A 111 6.83 0.21 -11.05
CA SER A 111 6.21 -1.11 -10.87
C SER A 111 4.72 -1.00 -10.50
N VAL A 112 4.38 -0.02 -9.66
CA VAL A 112 3.00 0.28 -9.28
C VAL A 112 2.25 0.96 -10.42
N LEU A 113 2.86 1.95 -11.06
CA LEU A 113 2.29 2.68 -12.20
C LEU A 113 1.90 1.72 -13.33
N GLU A 114 2.79 0.80 -13.69
CA GLU A 114 2.52 -0.21 -14.72
C GLU A 114 1.30 -1.08 -14.38
N ARG A 115 1.20 -1.56 -13.13
CA ARG A 115 0.05 -2.36 -12.67
C ARG A 115 -1.25 -1.55 -12.70
N VAL A 116 -1.18 -0.29 -12.28
CA VAL A 116 -2.35 0.57 -12.09
C VAL A 116 -2.87 1.15 -13.42
N SER A 117 -1.97 1.41 -14.37
CA SER A 117 -2.28 1.94 -15.71
C SER A 117 -2.88 0.89 -16.64
N ARG A 118 -2.45 -0.38 -16.56
CA ARG A 118 -3.02 -1.49 -17.38
C ARG A 118 -4.53 -1.67 -17.21
N GLY A 119 -5.08 -1.38 -16.02
CA GLY A 119 -6.52 -1.42 -15.77
C GLY A 119 -7.31 -0.19 -16.27
N ALA A 120 -6.65 0.79 -16.89
CA ALA A 120 -7.26 2.05 -17.34
C ALA A 120 -7.48 2.13 -18.86
N GLY A 121 -7.04 1.12 -19.63
CA GLY A 121 -7.00 1.12 -21.10
C GLY A 121 -7.81 0.01 -21.76
N SER A 122 -9.02 -0.28 -21.29
CA SER A 122 -9.98 -1.11 -22.04
C SER A 122 -11.18 -0.25 -22.45
N HIS A 123 -11.00 0.50 -23.54
CA HIS A 123 -12.05 0.91 -24.46
C HIS A 123 -11.44 1.19 -25.84
#